data_AF-A0A920PQ41-F1
#
_entry.id   AF-A0A920PQ41-F1
#
_cell.length_a   1.000
_cell.length_b   1.000
_cell.length_c   1.000
_cell.angle_alpha   90.00
_cell.angle_beta   90.00
_cell.angle_gamma   90.00
#
_symmetry.space_group_name_H-M   'P 1'
#
loop_
_entity.id
_entity.type
_entity.pdbx_description
1 polymer ?
#
loop_
_entity_poly.entity_id
_entity_poly.type
_entity_poly.pdbx_seq_one_letter_code
_entity_poly.pdbx_strand_id
1 'polypeptide(L)'
;MAFAQMVFFAFVSIEEYGGDDGLVIEMRSEFGSLVDLENPPVLYYVCFVSLLLVLYVIRRMVRSRFGMVIQGAGGNEPRMQSLGFNTFRYKLVCYVIAGTICGFAGALLGNFTNFISPEMMDWTRSGELIFMVVLGGTGSVFGPVLGTSVFLLLEEILSGLWLYWQLAFGYFLPFGSAVRQGRYRRLTVRPEVPLA
;
A
#
# COMPACT_ATOMS: atom_id res chain seq x y z
N MET A 1 8.60 -8.38 -13.65
CA MET A 1 7.71 -8.74 -14.77
C MET A 1 7.58 -10.25 -14.94
N ALA A 2 8.64 -11.01 -15.24
CA ALA A 2 8.53 -12.46 -15.48
C ALA A 2 7.87 -13.25 -14.33
N PHE A 3 8.26 -13.03 -13.08
CA PHE A 3 7.66 -13.72 -11.94
C PHE A 3 6.16 -13.41 -11.77
N ALA A 4 5.76 -12.15 -11.92
CA ALA A 4 4.35 -11.75 -11.84
C ALA A 4 3.52 -12.40 -12.96
N GLN A 5 4.07 -12.48 -14.17
CA GLN A 5 3.44 -13.15 -15.31
C GLN A 5 3.33 -14.66 -15.09
N MET A 6 4.35 -15.31 -14.53
CA MET A 6 4.27 -16.74 -14.17
C MET A 6 3.17 -17.02 -13.12
N VAL A 7 3.02 -16.14 -12.12
CA VAL A 7 1.95 -16.25 -11.13
C VAL A 7 0.59 -16.02 -11.77
N PHE A 8 0.46 -15.02 -12.64
CA PHE A 8 -0.77 -14.76 -13.41
C PHE A 8 -1.19 -16.01 -14.21
N PHE A 9 -0.28 -16.58 -15.00
CA PHE A 9 -0.57 -17.80 -15.76
C PHE A 9 -0.89 -19.01 -14.87
N ALA A 10 -0.27 -19.11 -13.69
CA ALA A 10 -0.59 -20.17 -12.74
C ALA A 10 -2.02 -20.04 -12.20
N PHE A 11 -2.51 -18.82 -11.94
CA PHE A 11 -3.89 -18.59 -11.47
C PHE A 11 -4.91 -18.81 -12.58
N VAL A 12 -4.65 -18.33 -13.80
CA VAL A 12 -5.51 -18.57 -14.98
C VAL A 12 -5.62 -20.06 -15.30
N SER A 13 -4.56 -20.83 -15.07
CA SER A 13 -4.52 -22.27 -15.32
C SER A 13 -5.38 -23.12 -14.36
N ILE A 14 -5.92 -22.54 -13.28
CA ILE A 14 -6.73 -23.28 -12.31
C ILE A 14 -8.22 -23.10 -12.66
N GLU A 15 -8.76 -24.03 -13.45
CA GLU A 15 -10.17 -24.05 -13.88
C GLU A 15 -11.15 -24.12 -12.71
N GLU A 16 -10.73 -24.68 -11.56
CA GLU A 16 -11.56 -24.79 -10.34
C GLU A 16 -11.92 -23.43 -9.72
N TYR A 17 -11.16 -22.37 -10.05
CA TYR A 17 -11.43 -20.99 -9.62
C TYR A 17 -11.92 -20.08 -10.76
N GLY A 18 -12.58 -20.63 -11.78
CA GLY A 18 -13.21 -19.84 -12.86
C GLY A 18 -12.27 -19.44 -14.01
N GLY A 19 -11.01 -19.88 -14.00
CA GLY A 19 -10.07 -19.72 -15.13
C GLY A 19 -9.91 -18.26 -15.58
N ASP A 20 -10.14 -17.99 -16.87
CA ASP A 20 -10.07 -16.65 -17.49
C ASP A 20 -11.33 -15.80 -17.22
N ASP A 21 -12.49 -16.45 -17.01
CA ASP A 21 -13.79 -15.79 -16.81
C ASP A 21 -13.95 -15.19 -15.40
N GLY A 22 -13.10 -15.61 -14.45
CA GLY A 22 -13.15 -15.17 -13.06
C GLY A 22 -14.28 -15.81 -12.26
N LEU A 23 -14.33 -15.51 -10.96
CA LEU A 23 -15.37 -16.00 -10.06
C LEU A 23 -16.32 -14.88 -9.67
N VAL A 24 -17.60 -15.10 -9.93
CA VAL A 24 -18.68 -14.37 -9.27
C VAL A 24 -18.89 -15.00 -7.90
N ILE A 25 -18.64 -14.24 -6.84
CA ILE A 25 -18.86 -14.70 -5.48
C ILE A 25 -20.35 -14.53 -5.20
N GLU A 26 -21.12 -15.60 -5.41
CA GLU A 26 -22.59 -15.61 -5.19
C GLU A 26 -22.98 -15.53 -3.70
N MET A 27 -22.08 -15.91 -2.78
CA MET A 27 -22.28 -15.79 -1.33
C MET A 27 -21.18 -14.93 -0.71
N ARG A 28 -21.55 -13.77 -0.16
CA ARG A 28 -20.63 -12.92 0.61
C ARG A 28 -20.13 -13.65 1.85
N SER A 29 -18.92 -13.32 2.31
CA SER A 29 -18.33 -13.99 3.48
C SER A 29 -19.18 -13.76 4.73
N GLU A 30 -19.94 -14.77 5.14
CA GLU A 30 -20.59 -14.82 6.44
C GLU A 30 -19.54 -15.07 7.52
N PHE A 31 -19.11 -14.02 8.23
CA PHE A 31 -18.31 -14.17 9.45
C PHE A 31 -19.24 -14.49 10.64
N GLY A 32 -19.97 -15.60 10.53
CA GLY A 32 -20.97 -16.04 11.49
C GLY A 32 -22.18 -15.10 11.63
N SER A 33 -23.12 -15.47 12.50
CA SER A 33 -24.41 -14.77 12.69
C SER A 33 -24.32 -13.33 13.26
N LEU A 34 -23.12 -12.78 13.45
CA LEU A 34 -22.91 -11.45 14.04
C LEU A 34 -22.53 -10.36 13.01
N VAL A 35 -22.03 -10.72 11.83
CA VAL A 35 -21.64 -9.74 10.80
C VAL A 35 -22.05 -10.25 9.43
N ASP A 36 -23.22 -9.81 8.99
CA ASP A 36 -23.73 -10.06 7.65
C ASP A 36 -23.19 -9.00 6.67
N LEU A 37 -22.22 -9.41 5.85
CA LEU A 37 -21.58 -8.56 4.84
C LEU A 37 -22.49 -8.34 3.61
N GLU A 38 -23.65 -8.99 3.53
CA GLU A 38 -24.64 -8.75 2.48
C GLU A 38 -25.17 -7.31 2.52
N ASN A 39 -25.31 -6.75 3.73
CA ASN A 39 -25.79 -5.39 3.93
C ASN A 39 -24.71 -4.34 3.56
N PRO A 40 -24.96 -3.46 2.56
CA PRO A 40 -24.04 -2.37 2.19
C PRO A 40 -23.54 -1.49 3.35
N PRO A 41 -24.38 -1.08 4.33
CA PRO A 41 -23.89 -0.27 5.45
C PRO A 41 -22.97 -1.06 6.40
N VAL A 42 -23.21 -2.36 6.59
CA VAL A 42 -22.38 -3.21 7.46
C VAL A 42 -20.99 -3.36 6.87
N LEU A 43 -20.89 -3.63 5.56
CA LEU A 43 -19.62 -3.70 4.85
C LEU A 43 -18.84 -2.39 4.96
N TYR A 44 -19.49 -1.24 4.80
CA TYR A 44 -18.86 0.06 4.99
C TYR A 44 -18.27 0.22 6.40
N TYR A 45 -19.03 -0.10 7.45
CA TYR A 45 -18.54 -0.01 8.82
C TYR A 45 -17.40 -0.98 9.10
N VAL A 46 -17.43 -2.19 8.55
CA VAL A 46 -16.34 -3.18 8.66
C VAL A 46 -15.06 -2.62 8.03
N CYS A 47 -15.12 -2.14 6.79
CA CYS A 47 -13.98 -1.53 6.10
C CYS A 47 -13.44 -0.29 6.84
N PHE A 48 -14.34 0.54 7.37
CA PHE A 48 -13.96 1.75 8.09
C PHE A 48 -13.28 1.42 9.42
N VAL A 49 -13.85 0.51 10.21
CA VAL A 49 -13.26 0.06 11.48
C VAL A 49 -11.93 -0.65 11.24
N SER A 50 -11.82 -1.49 10.20
CA SER A 50 -10.57 -2.17 9.88
C SER A 50 -9.49 -1.18 9.43
N LEU A 51 -9.84 -0.15 8.66
CA LEU A 51 -8.91 0.93 8.29
C LEU A 51 -8.38 1.64 9.54
N LEU A 52 -9.28 2.05 10.45
CA LEU A 52 -8.88 2.71 11.70
C LEU A 52 -8.00 1.81 12.57
N LEU A 53 -8.32 0.52 12.67
CA LEU A 53 -7.54 -0.47 13.42
C LEU A 53 -6.13 -0.59 12.83
N VAL A 54 -6.01 -0.76 11.51
CA VAL A 54 -4.70 -0.84 10.84
C VAL A 54 -3.89 0.43 11.05
N LEU A 55 -4.49 1.61 10.90
CA LEU A 55 -3.82 2.89 11.15
C LEU A 55 -3.35 3.01 12.60
N TYR A 56 -4.17 2.58 13.57
CA TYR A 56 -3.82 2.57 14.98
C TYR A 56 -2.64 1.63 15.26
N VAL A 57 -2.69 0.40 14.74
CA VAL A 57 -1.64 -0.61 14.90
C VAL A 57 -0.32 -0.13 14.29
N ILE A 58 -0.35 0.39 13.05
CA ILE A 58 0.85 0.92 12.40
C ILE A 58 1.41 2.10 13.20
N ARG A 59 0.57 3.04 13.64
CA ARG A 59 1.00 4.18 14.44
C ARG A 59 1.62 3.74 15.77
N ARG A 60 1.08 2.71 16.41
CA ARG A 60 1.64 2.13 17.64
C ARG A 60 2.98 1.43 17.38
N MET A 61 3.11 0.68 16.29
CA MET A 61 4.34 0.00 15.89
C MET A 61 5.46 0.98 15.54
N VAL A 62 5.16 2.03 14.76
CA VAL A 62 6.15 3.05 14.35
C VAL A 62 6.72 3.80 15.56
N ARG A 63 5.89 4.06 16.58
CA ARG A 63 6.31 4.71 17.84
C ARG A 63 7.00 3.78 18.84
N SER A 64 7.04 2.48 18.57
CA SER A 64 7.68 1.51 19.44
C SER A 64 9.20 1.42 19.17
N ARG A 65 9.92 0.68 20.03
CA ARG A 65 11.36 0.40 19.84
C ARG A 65 11.64 -0.27 18.49
N PHE A 66 10.73 -1.11 18.00
CA PHE A 66 10.80 -1.76 16.71
C PHE A 66 10.84 -0.74 15.56
N GLY A 67 9.91 0.23 15.59
CA GLY A 67 9.85 1.30 14.58
C GLY A 67 11.09 2.20 14.58
N MET A 68 11.70 2.47 15.75
CA MET A 68 12.95 3.23 15.83
C MET A 68 14.13 2.51 15.19
N VAL A 69 14.24 1.19 15.39
CA VAL A 69 15.31 0.37 14.79
C VAL A 69 15.21 0.38 13.27
N ILE A 70 13.99 0.27 12.72
CA ILE A 70 13.75 0.29 11.28
C ILE A 70 13.99 1.67 10.67
N GLN A 71 13.56 2.74 11.34
CA GLN A 71 13.86 4.11 10.90
C GLN A 71 15.38 4.36 10.90
N GLY A 72 16.10 3.88 11.92
CA GLY A 72 17.55 3.93 11.96
C GLY A 72 18.20 3.13 10.84
N ALA A 73 17.69 1.93 10.56
CA ALA A 73 18.19 1.07 9.49
C ALA A 73 17.94 1.66 8.10
N GLY A 74 16.87 2.43 7.91
CA GLY A 74 16.59 3.14 6.67
C GLY A 74 17.52 4.32 6.40
N GLY A 75 18.11 4.93 7.44
CA GLY A 75 19.08 6.03 7.30
C GLY A 75 20.51 5.54 7.05
N ASN A 76 20.99 4.60 7.87
CA ASN A 76 22.31 4.00 7.69
C ASN A 76 22.31 2.58 8.29
N GLU A 77 22.14 1.59 7.42
CA GLU A 77 22.09 0.18 7.80
C GLU A 77 23.40 -0.34 8.44
N PRO A 78 24.60 -0.07 7.88
CA PRO A 78 25.86 -0.45 8.52
C PRO A 78 25.98 0.06 9.97
N ARG A 79 25.57 1.32 10.23
CA ARG A 79 25.61 1.91 11.58
C ARG A 79 24.73 1.15 12.57
N MET A 80 23.55 0.70 12.15
CA MET A 80 22.65 -0.08 13.00
C MET A 80 23.20 -1.49 13.27
N GLN A 81 23.88 -2.09 12.30
CA GLN A 81 24.53 -3.39 12.47
C GLN A 81 25.72 -3.29 13.45
N SER A 82 26.50 -2.21 13.41
CA SER A 82 27.58 -1.96 14.38
C SER A 82 27.08 -1.78 15.82
N LEU A 83 25.83 -1.34 16.01
CA LEU A 83 25.17 -1.25 17.31
C LEU A 83 24.63 -2.60 17.82
N GLY A 84 24.82 -3.69 17.06
CA GLY A 84 24.39 -5.04 17.43
C GLY A 84 22.96 -5.39 17.00
N PHE A 85 22.28 -4.55 16.22
CA PHE A 85 20.95 -4.87 15.70
C PHE A 85 21.03 -5.64 14.38
N ASN A 86 20.37 -6.80 14.31
CA ASN A 86 20.24 -7.56 13.07
C ASN A 86 19.14 -6.96 12.18
N THR A 87 19.49 -5.97 11.34
CA THR A 87 18.55 -5.23 10.47
C THR A 87 17.71 -6.14 9.56
N PHE A 88 18.27 -7.26 9.10
CA PHE A 88 17.59 -8.20 8.22
C PHE A 88 16.32 -8.78 8.85
N ARG A 89 16.40 -9.25 10.11
CA ARG A 89 15.25 -9.82 10.81
C ARG A 89 14.12 -8.80 11.00
N TYR A 90 14.46 -7.55 11.31
CA TYR A 90 13.46 -6.48 11.46
C TYR A 90 12.77 -6.17 10.12
N LYS A 91 13.52 -6.12 9.01
CA LYS A 91 12.96 -5.93 7.67
C LYS A 91 12.05 -7.09 7.26
N LEU A 92 12.43 -8.33 7.56
CA LEU A 92 11.63 -9.51 7.25
C LEU A 92 10.30 -9.50 8.01
N VAL A 93 10.31 -9.16 9.30
CA VAL A 93 9.07 -9.00 10.09
C VAL A 93 8.19 -7.90 9.51
N CYS A 94 8.77 -6.77 9.10
CA CYS A 94 8.03 -5.71 8.40
C CYS A 94 7.40 -6.19 7.10
N TYR A 95 8.12 -6.98 6.31
CA TYR A 95 7.63 -7.54 5.06
C TYR A 95 6.44 -8.47 5.29
N VAL A 96 6.52 -9.35 6.29
CA VAL A 96 5.42 -10.26 6.66
C VAL A 96 4.20 -9.46 7.12
N ILE A 97 4.37 -8.46 8.00
CA ILE A 97 3.26 -7.62 8.47
C ILE A 97 2.60 -6.87 7.31
N ALA A 98 3.40 -6.29 6.40
CA ALA A 98 2.87 -5.61 5.22
C ALA A 98 2.09 -6.56 4.31
N GLY A 99 2.60 -7.79 4.09
CA GLY A 99 1.92 -8.83 3.34
C GLY A 99 0.60 -9.25 3.97
N THR A 100 0.55 -9.43 5.30
CA THR A 100 -0.69 -9.78 6.01
C THR A 100 -1.74 -8.68 5.89
N ILE A 101 -1.35 -7.41 6.04
CA ILE A 101 -2.27 -6.27 5.90
C ILE A 101 -2.77 -6.16 4.46
N CYS A 102 -1.89 -6.37 3.46
CA CYS A 102 -2.24 -6.35 2.05
C CYS A 102 -3.21 -7.49 1.69
N GLY A 103 -2.95 -8.71 2.16
CA GLY A 103 -3.83 -9.86 1.95
C GLY A 103 -5.21 -9.66 2.60
N PHE A 104 -5.24 -9.12 3.82
CA PHE A 104 -6.49 -8.77 4.49
C PHE A 104 -7.28 -7.69 3.71
N ALA A 105 -6.60 -6.66 3.19
CA ALA A 105 -7.22 -5.63 2.37
C ALA A 105 -7.77 -6.20 1.05
N GLY A 106 -7.05 -7.14 0.41
CA GLY A 106 -7.50 -7.84 -0.79
C GLY A 106 -8.74 -8.70 -0.55
N ALA A 107 -8.83 -9.40 0.59
CA ALA A 107 -10.02 -10.14 0.97
C ALA A 107 -11.24 -9.23 1.16
N LEU A 108 -11.05 -8.03 1.74
CA LEU A 108 -12.09 -7.01 1.83
C LEU A 108 -12.50 -6.48 0.46
N LEU A 109 -11.54 -6.26 -0.44
CA LEU A 109 -11.80 -5.79 -1.80
C LEU A 109 -12.66 -6.81 -2.59
N GLY A 110 -12.36 -8.11 -2.48
CA GLY A 110 -13.16 -9.16 -3.12
C GLY A 110 -14.61 -9.20 -2.61
N ASN A 111 -14.84 -8.96 -1.31
CA ASN A 111 -16.18 -8.84 -0.75
C ASN A 111 -16.91 -7.56 -1.22
N PHE A 112 -16.18 -6.50 -1.53
CA PHE A 112 -16.75 -5.27 -2.08
C PHE A 112 -17.15 -5.42 -3.55
N THR A 113 -16.27 -6.01 -4.37
CA THR A 113 -16.51 -6.15 -5.82
C THR A 113 -17.42 -7.31 -6.21
N ASN A 114 -17.59 -8.32 -5.33
CA ASN A 114 -18.33 -9.57 -5.58
C ASN A 114 -17.87 -10.36 -6.83
N PHE A 115 -16.78 -9.91 -7.44
CA PHE A 115 -16.22 -10.46 -8.66
C PHE A 115 -14.71 -10.31 -8.57
N ILE A 116 -14.03 -11.42 -8.79
CA ILE A 116 -12.57 -11.48 -8.82
C ILE A 116 -12.18 -12.07 -10.17
N SER A 117 -11.51 -11.27 -10.99
CA SER A 117 -10.90 -11.71 -12.23
C SER A 117 -9.36 -11.69 -12.13
N PRO A 118 -8.67 -12.59 -12.85
CA PRO A 118 -7.21 -12.59 -12.91
C PRO A 118 -6.62 -11.26 -13.42
N GLU A 119 -7.38 -10.50 -14.23
CA GLU A 119 -6.99 -9.18 -14.72
C GLU A 119 -6.68 -8.18 -13.59
N MET A 120 -7.30 -8.34 -12.41
CA MET A 120 -6.98 -7.53 -11.23
C MET A 120 -5.55 -7.73 -10.71
N MET A 121 -4.88 -8.81 -11.08
CA MET A 121 -3.48 -9.10 -10.72
C MET A 121 -2.47 -8.43 -11.67
N ASP A 122 -2.93 -7.60 -12.60
CA ASP A 122 -2.04 -6.91 -13.52
C ASP A 122 -1.06 -5.98 -12.79
N TRP A 123 0.14 -5.85 -13.34
CA TRP A 123 1.22 -5.05 -12.75
C TRP A 123 0.83 -3.56 -12.65
N THR A 124 -0.07 -3.10 -13.53
CA THR A 124 -0.59 -1.73 -13.57
C THR A 124 -1.26 -1.36 -12.25
N ARG A 125 -2.07 -2.26 -11.67
CA ARG A 125 -2.72 -2.07 -10.36
C ARG A 125 -1.73 -1.84 -9.23
N SER A 126 -0.60 -2.56 -9.25
CA SER A 126 0.47 -2.35 -8.27
C SER A 126 1.13 -0.98 -8.41
N GLY A 127 1.21 -0.46 -9.64
CA GLY A 127 1.71 0.89 -9.93
C GLY A 127 0.81 1.98 -9.34
N GLU A 128 -0.51 1.86 -9.53
CA GLU A 128 -1.52 2.77 -8.97
C GLU A 128 -1.40 2.88 -7.44
N LEU A 129 -1.28 1.73 -6.75
CA LEU A 129 -1.13 1.69 -5.29
C LEU A 129 0.14 2.41 -4.82
N ILE A 130 1.26 2.25 -5.53
CA ILE A 130 2.50 2.98 -5.23
C ILE A 130 2.29 4.48 -5.44
N PHE A 131 1.59 4.90 -6.49
CA PHE A 131 1.30 6.30 -6.74
C PHE A 131 0.44 6.93 -5.64
N MET A 132 -0.62 6.26 -5.19
CA MET A 132 -1.45 6.70 -4.07
C MET A 132 -0.60 6.97 -2.81
N VAL A 133 0.32 6.04 -2.48
CA VAL A 133 1.22 6.17 -1.32
C VAL A 133 2.23 7.31 -1.49
N VAL A 134 2.83 7.44 -2.68
CA VAL A 134 3.84 8.47 -2.96
C VAL A 134 3.23 9.87 -2.95
N LEU A 135 2.04 10.04 -3.53
CA LEU A 135 1.26 11.28 -3.56
C LEU A 135 0.87 11.71 -2.14
N GLY A 136 0.39 10.78 -1.33
CA GLY A 136 0.04 11.01 0.08
C GLY A 136 1.23 11.32 0.99
N GLY A 137 2.43 10.85 0.61
CA GLY A 137 3.68 11.10 1.31
C GLY A 137 4.05 10.01 2.33
N THR A 138 5.35 9.73 2.42
CA THR A 138 5.95 8.65 3.23
C THR A 138 6.28 9.08 4.67
N GLY A 139 6.05 10.35 5.01
CA GLY A 139 6.44 10.92 6.31
C GLY A 139 5.37 10.84 7.39
N SER A 140 4.15 10.42 7.06
CA SER A 140 3.02 10.33 7.99
C SER A 140 2.23 9.05 7.74
N VAL A 141 1.75 8.42 8.82
CA VAL A 141 0.86 7.25 8.75
C VAL A 141 -0.47 7.60 8.06
N PHE A 142 -0.89 8.87 8.11
CA PHE A 142 -2.11 9.35 7.44
C PHE A 142 -1.87 9.79 5.99
N GLY A 143 -0.61 9.86 5.55
CA GLY A 143 -0.25 10.26 4.19
C GLY A 143 -0.94 9.39 3.13
N PRO A 144 -0.76 8.05 3.16
CA PRO A 144 -1.39 7.14 2.21
C PRO A 144 -2.92 7.25 2.13
N VAL A 145 -3.59 7.54 3.24
CA VAL A 145 -5.05 7.70 3.28
C VAL A 145 -5.47 8.92 2.48
N LEU A 146 -4.84 10.07 2.74
CA LEU A 146 -5.10 11.30 1.98
C LEU A 146 -4.71 11.15 0.52
N GLY A 147 -3.59 10.48 0.24
CA GLY A 147 -3.13 10.20 -1.11
C GLY A 147 -4.12 9.35 -1.90
N THR A 148 -4.66 8.31 -1.28
CA THR A 148 -5.68 7.43 -1.86
C THR A 148 -6.98 8.20 -2.12
N SER A 149 -7.46 9.00 -1.15
CA SER A 149 -8.67 9.82 -1.34
C SER A 149 -8.53 10.83 -2.48
N VAL A 150 -7.40 11.53 -2.56
CA VAL A 150 -7.14 12.49 -3.64
C VAL A 150 -6.99 11.78 -4.98
N PHE A 151 -6.28 10.65 -5.01
CA PHE A 151 -6.07 9.87 -6.22
C PHE A 151 -7.41 9.38 -6.78
N LEU A 152 -8.26 8.76 -5.96
CA LEU A 152 -9.57 8.25 -6.37
C LEU A 152 -10.49 9.37 -6.86
N LEU A 153 -10.56 10.50 -6.15
CA LEU A 153 -11.35 11.65 -6.59
C LEU A 153 -10.85 12.20 -7.93
N LEU A 154 -9.54 12.26 -8.12
CA LEU A 154 -8.94 12.72 -9.36
C LEU A 154 -9.19 11.73 -10.50
N GLU A 155 -9.02 10.44 -10.25
CA GLU A 155 -9.31 9.36 -11.20
C GLU A 155 -10.76 9.43 -11.67
N GLU A 156 -11.72 9.59 -10.76
CA GLU A 156 -13.13 9.64 -11.10
C GLU A 156 -13.50 10.90 -11.92
N ILE A 157 -12.93 12.06 -11.58
CA ILE A 157 -13.13 13.30 -12.35
C ILE A 157 -12.47 13.23 -13.74
N LEU A 158 -11.23 12.70 -13.82
CA LEU A 158 -10.48 12.64 -15.08
C LEU A 158 -10.99 11.55 -16.00
N SER A 159 -11.39 10.38 -15.46
CA SER A 159 -11.97 9.29 -16.24
C SER A 159 -13.27 9.71 -16.93
N GLY A 160 -13.99 10.68 -16.37
CA GLY A 160 -15.18 11.26 -17.01
C GLY A 160 -14.89 12.20 -18.20
N LEU A 161 -13.64 12.63 -18.38
CA LEU A 161 -13.26 13.66 -19.36
C LEU A 161 -12.20 13.18 -20.39
N TRP A 162 -11.32 12.23 -20.04
CA TRP A 162 -10.17 11.83 -20.88
C TRP A 162 -9.89 10.32 -20.83
N LEU A 163 -9.76 9.69 -22.00
CA LEU A 163 -9.45 8.25 -22.16
C LEU A 163 -8.00 7.89 -21.73
N TYR A 164 -7.07 8.85 -21.69
CA TYR A 164 -5.65 8.66 -21.33
C TYR A 164 -5.28 9.30 -19.98
N TRP A 165 -6.13 9.13 -18.97
CA TRP A 165 -5.92 9.66 -17.62
C TRP A 165 -4.55 9.28 -17.03
N GLN A 166 -3.95 8.13 -17.42
CA GLN A 166 -2.63 7.70 -16.94
C GLN A 166 -1.49 8.67 -17.31
N LEU A 167 -1.60 9.42 -18.42
CA LEU A 167 -0.60 10.41 -18.82
C LEU A 167 -0.59 11.65 -17.90
N ALA A 168 -1.74 12.00 -17.31
CA ALA A 168 -1.85 13.12 -16.38
C ALA A 168 -1.08 12.87 -15.06
N PHE A 169 -1.03 11.61 -14.59
CA PHE A 169 -0.28 11.24 -13.38
C PHE A 169 1.23 11.36 -13.57
N GLY A 170 1.74 11.04 -14.76
CA GLY A 170 3.15 11.24 -15.11
C GLY A 170 3.59 12.70 -14.97
N TYR A 171 2.68 13.66 -15.23
CA TYR A 171 2.93 15.09 -15.08
C TYR A 171 2.75 15.60 -13.63
N PHE A 172 1.91 14.95 -12.83
CA PHE A 172 1.61 15.38 -11.46
C PHE A 172 2.69 14.97 -10.43
N LEU A 173 3.37 13.84 -10.67
CA LEU A 173 4.44 13.32 -9.81
C LEU A 173 5.64 14.28 -9.58
N PRO A 174 6.14 14.98 -10.61
CA PRO A 174 7.14 16.04 -10.44
C PRO A 174 6.70 17.14 -9.47
N PHE A 175 5.42 17.50 -9.46
CA PHE A 175 4.90 18.58 -8.61
C PHE A 175 4.95 18.21 -7.13
N GLY A 176 4.58 16.97 -6.77
CA GLY A 176 4.69 16.45 -5.41
C GLY A 176 6.13 16.25 -4.92
N SER A 177 7.06 15.92 -5.83
CA SER A 177 8.48 15.74 -5.49
C SER A 177 9.26 17.06 -5.36
N ALA A 178 8.87 18.11 -6.08
CA ALA A 178 9.44 19.45 -5.98
C ALA A 178 9.25 20.08 -4.58
N VAL A 179 8.09 19.86 -3.95
CA VAL A 179 7.82 20.29 -2.56
C VAL A 179 8.72 19.54 -1.55
N ARG A 180 9.17 18.33 -1.89
CA ARG A 180 9.94 17.43 -1.00
C ARG A 180 11.45 17.72 -1.01
N GLN A 181 12.02 18.09 -2.16
CA GLN A 181 13.47 18.35 -2.30
C GLN A 181 13.96 19.54 -1.47
N GLY A 182 13.11 20.53 -1.19
CA GLY A 182 13.46 21.69 -0.35
C GLY A 182 13.79 21.35 1.11
N ARG A 183 13.32 20.19 1.62
CA ARG A 183 13.50 19.81 3.04
C ARG A 183 14.76 18.97 3.29
N TYR A 184 15.19 18.15 2.33
CA TYR A 184 16.41 17.34 2.45
C TYR A 184 17.70 18.15 2.28
N ARG A 185 17.68 19.20 1.45
CA ARG A 185 18.86 20.07 1.20
C ARG A 185 19.31 20.88 2.42
N ARG A 186 18.48 21.03 3.46
CA ARG A 186 18.81 21.80 4.67
C ARG A 186 19.54 21.01 5.78
N LEU A 187 19.64 19.68 5.69
CA LEU A 187 20.19 18.85 6.77
C LEU A 187 21.59 18.29 6.48
N THR A 188 22.12 18.46 5.27
CA THR A 188 23.45 17.96 4.86
C THR A 188 24.56 19.01 4.92
N VAL A 189 24.28 20.27 5.25
CA VAL A 189 25.33 21.26 5.51
C VAL A 189 25.79 21.09 6.96
N ARG A 190 26.63 20.08 7.22
CA ARG A 190 27.51 20.10 8.38
C ARG A 190 28.81 20.79 7.95
N PRO A 191 29.26 21.85 8.64
CA PRO A 191 30.59 22.40 8.39
C PRO A 191 31.62 21.33 8.75
N GLU A 192 32.50 21.03 7.81
CA GLU A 192 33.67 20.19 8.06
C GLU A 192 34.53 20.91 9.10
N VAL A 193 34.78 20.25 10.24
CA VAL A 193 35.67 20.77 11.28
C VAL A 193 37.09 20.55 10.77
N PRO A 194 37.90 21.61 10.55
CA PRO A 194 39.29 21.44 10.15
C PRO A 194 40.06 20.83 11.33
N LEU A 195 40.60 19.63 11.12
CA LEU A 195 41.57 19.01 12.01
C LEU A 195 42.86 19.84 11.92
N ALA A 196 43.14 20.60 12.97
CA ALA A 196 44.44 21.21 13.24
C ALA A 196 45.27 20.27 14.12
#